data_AF-A0A9C7QPY9-F1
#
_entry.id   AF-A0A9C7QPY9-F1
#
_cell.length_a   1.000
_cell.length_b   1.000
_cell.length_c   1.000
_cell.angle_alpha   90.00
_cell.angle_beta   90.00
_cell.angle_gamma   90.00
#
_symmetry.space_group_name_H-M   'P 1'
#
loop_
_entity.id
_entity.type
_entity.pdbx_description
1 polymer ?
#
loop_
_entity_poly.entity_id
_entity_poly.type
_entity_poly.pdbx_seq_one_letter_code
_entity_poly.pdbx_strand_id
1 'polypeptide(L)'
;MSKDDFLSRVTGIPWQNRACSFEAADCWGLVVLYYRHVLGIEIHQTADYESGSDFLTCYDSDVVFWRRTESFSDDGIFVAWIGSNPVHVGLIVDGRALHSRGENGHVRSDAIRTIQKLFTKVEFYQYAGNRNSASARAA
;
A
#
# COMPACT_ATOMS: atom_id res chain seq x y z
N MET A 1 0.20 1.91 -16.92
CA MET A 1 0.49 0.51 -17.29
C MET A 1 -0.71 -0.35 -16.90
N SER A 2 -0.91 -1.52 -17.50
CA SER A 2 -2.02 -2.40 -17.09
C SER A 2 -1.73 -3.06 -15.74
N LYS A 3 -2.78 -3.57 -15.05
CA LYS A 3 -2.60 -4.35 -13.81
C LYS A 3 -1.75 -5.59 -14.06
N ASP A 4 -2.02 -6.31 -15.14
CA ASP A 4 -1.29 -7.54 -15.51
C ASP A 4 0.20 -7.28 -15.78
N ASP A 5 0.52 -6.19 -16.49
CA ASP A 5 1.92 -5.80 -16.74
C ASP A 5 2.64 -5.49 -15.41
N PHE A 6 1.96 -4.78 -14.51
CA PHE A 6 2.52 -4.45 -13.20
C PHE A 6 2.78 -5.71 -12.39
N LEU A 7 1.78 -6.59 -12.24
CA LEU A 7 1.87 -7.84 -11.50
C LEU A 7 3.01 -8.72 -12.04
N SER A 8 3.13 -8.84 -13.36
CA SER A 8 4.19 -9.62 -14.01
C SER A 8 5.57 -9.06 -13.73
N ARG A 9 5.68 -7.73 -13.61
CA ARG A 9 6.96 -7.03 -13.42
C ARG A 9 7.42 -7.00 -11.96
N VAL A 10 6.49 -6.93 -11.00
CA VAL A 10 6.82 -6.84 -9.56
C VAL A 10 6.83 -8.18 -8.85
N THR A 11 6.11 -9.20 -9.33
CA THR A 11 6.06 -10.49 -8.62
C THR A 11 7.46 -11.11 -8.55
N GLY A 12 7.90 -11.44 -7.34
CA GLY A 12 9.20 -12.05 -7.09
C GLY A 12 10.36 -11.08 -6.88
N ILE A 13 10.18 -9.76 -7.10
CA ILE A 13 11.25 -8.79 -6.80
C ILE A 13 11.53 -8.80 -5.29
N PRO A 14 12.81 -8.69 -4.88
CA PRO A 14 13.18 -8.75 -3.48
C PRO A 14 12.60 -7.59 -2.68
N TRP A 15 12.30 -7.88 -1.42
CA TRP A 15 12.12 -6.83 -0.43
C TRP A 15 13.48 -6.20 -0.10
N GLN A 16 13.53 -4.88 -0.06
CA GLN A 16 14.66 -4.13 0.46
C GLN A 16 14.14 -2.89 1.17
N ASN A 17 14.64 -2.63 2.37
CA ASN A 17 14.21 -1.50 3.19
C ASN A 17 14.31 -0.19 2.39
N ARG A 18 13.20 0.55 2.31
CA ARG A 18 13.03 1.82 1.59
C ARG A 18 13.18 1.74 0.08
N ALA A 19 13.24 0.53 -0.49
CA ALA A 19 13.27 0.38 -1.94
C ALA A 19 11.90 0.69 -2.54
N CYS A 20 11.90 1.37 -3.68
CA CYS A 20 10.72 1.78 -4.42
C CYS A 20 11.03 1.76 -5.92
N SER A 21 11.43 0.60 -6.44
CA SER A 21 11.72 0.40 -7.85
C SER A 21 11.23 -0.95 -8.36
N PHE A 22 11.35 -1.20 -9.66
CA PHE A 22 10.99 -2.49 -10.26
C PHE A 22 12.07 -3.57 -10.07
N GLU A 23 13.18 -3.23 -9.42
CA GLU A 23 14.27 -4.15 -9.07
C GLU A 23 14.16 -4.62 -7.62
N ALA A 24 13.64 -3.77 -6.73
CA ALA A 24 13.34 -4.10 -5.33
C ALA A 24 12.30 -3.12 -4.78
N ALA A 25 11.43 -3.62 -3.89
CA ALA A 25 10.45 -2.78 -3.22
C ALA A 25 10.15 -3.30 -1.82
N ASP A 26 10.05 -2.42 -0.83
CA ASP A 26 9.42 -2.78 0.44
C ASP A 26 7.87 -2.72 0.34
N CYS A 27 7.19 -2.87 1.48
CA CYS A 27 5.75 -2.92 1.52
C CYS A 27 5.09 -1.61 1.07
N TRP A 28 5.66 -0.45 1.40
CA TRP A 28 5.10 0.84 1.03
C TRP A 28 5.56 1.29 -0.36
N GLY A 29 6.83 1.09 -0.71
CA GLY A 29 7.35 1.32 -2.06
C GLY A 29 6.54 0.58 -3.12
N LEU A 30 6.08 -0.64 -2.82
CA LEU A 30 5.17 -1.37 -3.71
C LEU A 30 3.81 -0.67 -3.91
N VAL A 31 3.22 -0.12 -2.85
CA VAL A 31 1.97 0.67 -2.92
C VAL A 31 2.18 1.91 -3.79
N VAL A 32 3.29 2.64 -3.56
CA VAL A 32 3.66 3.84 -4.34
C VAL A 32 3.81 3.50 -5.82
N LEU A 33 4.54 2.43 -6.16
CA LEU A 33 4.74 2.00 -7.54
C LEU A 33 3.41 1.66 -8.23
N TYR A 34 2.49 0.99 -7.54
CA TYR A 34 1.18 0.64 -8.09
C TYR A 34 0.35 1.89 -8.37
N TYR A 35 0.22 2.77 -7.38
CA TYR A 35 -0.54 4.00 -7.51
C TYR A 35 0.02 4.88 -8.63
N ARG A 36 1.34 5.06 -8.69
CA ARG A 36 2.03 5.83 -9.73
C ARG A 36 1.81 5.25 -11.12
N HIS A 37 2.15 3.97 -11.32
CA HIS A 37 2.28 3.43 -12.66
C HIS A 37 1.01 2.78 -13.20
N VAL A 38 0.11 2.29 -12.33
CA VAL A 38 -1.16 1.67 -12.72
C VAL A 38 -2.29 2.71 -12.66
N LEU A 39 -2.42 3.44 -11.53
CA LEU A 39 -3.53 4.37 -11.32
C LEU A 39 -3.22 5.81 -11.77
N GLY A 40 -1.96 6.15 -12.04
CA GLY A 40 -1.56 7.52 -12.39
C GLY A 40 -1.69 8.51 -11.22
N ILE A 41 -1.65 8.02 -9.98
CA ILE A 41 -1.78 8.81 -8.76
C ILE A 41 -0.43 8.84 -8.05
N GLU A 42 0.12 10.03 -7.85
CA GLU A 42 1.27 10.22 -6.95
C GLU A 42 0.76 10.31 -5.51
N ILE A 43 0.99 9.25 -4.74
CA ILE A 43 0.82 9.29 -3.30
C ILE A 43 2.11 9.86 -2.69
N HIS A 44 1.98 10.87 -1.84
CA HIS A 44 3.13 11.55 -1.26
C HIS A 44 3.94 10.53 -0.44
N GLN A 45 5.23 10.41 -0.72
CA GLN A 45 6.17 9.89 0.27
C GLN A 45 6.27 11.00 1.31
N THR A 46 5.69 10.80 2.49
CA THR A 46 5.93 11.75 3.58
C THR A 46 7.44 11.81 3.81
N ALA A 47 7.97 13.02 4.02
CA ALA A 47 9.40 13.22 4.28
C ALA A 47 9.93 12.36 5.46
N ASP A 48 9.00 11.91 6.33
CA ASP A 48 9.26 11.01 7.44
C ASP A 48 9.63 9.57 7.03
N TYR A 49 9.18 9.12 5.85
CA TYR A 49 9.58 7.83 5.28
C TYR A 49 11.08 7.80 4.93
N GLU A 50 11.61 8.94 4.47
CA GLU A 50 13.03 9.11 4.14
C GLU A 50 13.89 9.34 5.40
N SER A 51 13.31 9.81 6.51
CA SER A 51 14.07 10.36 7.64
C SER A 51 14.47 9.37 8.75
N GLY A 52 13.90 8.16 8.83
CA GLY A 52 14.21 7.27 9.97
C GLY A 52 13.00 6.75 10.74
N SER A 53 11.88 7.45 10.61
CA SER A 53 10.75 7.32 11.53
C SER A 53 9.94 6.04 11.28
N ASP A 54 9.39 5.46 12.35
CA ASP A 54 8.53 4.28 12.28
C ASP A 54 7.31 4.52 11.38
N PHE A 55 6.84 3.45 10.72
CA PHE A 55 5.65 3.42 9.84
C PHE A 55 4.43 4.16 10.42
N LEU A 56 4.31 4.18 11.76
CA LEU A 56 3.27 4.89 12.53
C LEU A 56 3.22 6.40 12.26
N THR A 57 4.38 7.05 12.12
CA THR A 57 4.50 8.51 11.90
C THR A 57 3.99 8.92 10.52
N CYS A 58 4.09 8.01 9.55
CA CYS A 58 3.53 8.18 8.21
C CYS A 58 2.01 7.97 8.20
N TYR A 59 1.51 7.04 9.01
CA TYR A 59 0.09 6.66 9.05
C TYR A 59 -0.82 7.75 9.68
N ASP A 60 -0.39 8.41 10.76
CA ASP A 60 -1.20 9.45 11.43
C ASP A 60 -1.32 10.75 10.62
N SER A 61 -0.29 11.11 9.84
CA SER A 61 -0.30 12.30 8.99
C SER A 61 -1.12 12.13 7.70
N ASP A 62 -1.29 10.89 7.23
CA ASP A 62 -1.94 10.56 5.95
C ASP A 62 -3.41 10.09 6.06
N VAL A 63 -3.99 10.02 7.27
CA VAL A 63 -5.42 9.65 7.46
C VAL A 63 -6.37 10.51 6.60
N VAL A 64 -5.97 11.74 6.27
CA VAL A 64 -6.75 12.67 5.41
C VAL A 64 -6.97 12.10 3.99
N PHE A 65 -6.08 11.25 3.49
CA PHE A 65 -6.12 10.72 2.13
C PHE A 65 -6.70 9.31 2.04
N TRP A 66 -6.86 8.61 3.16
CA TRP A 66 -7.28 7.21 3.19
C TRP A 66 -8.56 7.04 4.01
N ARG A 67 -9.61 6.55 3.35
CA ARG A 67 -10.89 6.27 4.00
C ARG A 67 -10.96 4.78 4.34
N ARG A 68 -11.13 4.46 5.62
CA ARG A 68 -11.38 3.09 6.08
C ARG A 68 -12.67 2.54 5.46
N THR A 69 -12.65 1.27 5.06
CA THR A 69 -13.81 0.54 4.53
C THR A 69 -14.08 -0.73 5.33
N GLU A 70 -15.33 -1.19 5.33
CA GLU A 70 -15.71 -2.43 6.02
C GLU A 70 -15.21 -3.69 5.30
N SER A 71 -15.10 -3.62 3.97
CA SER A 71 -14.64 -4.70 3.11
C SER A 71 -13.49 -4.24 2.23
N PHE A 72 -12.65 -5.19 1.81
CA PHE A 72 -11.63 -4.93 0.81
C PHE A 72 -12.27 -4.70 -0.56
N SER A 73 -11.62 -3.88 -1.38
CA SER A 73 -11.97 -3.65 -2.77
C SER A 73 -10.69 -3.55 -3.57
N ASP A 74 -10.78 -3.87 -4.85
CA ASP A 74 -9.68 -3.63 -5.78
C ASP A 74 -9.17 -2.19 -5.71
N ASP A 75 -7.86 -2.03 -5.97
CA ASP A 75 -7.11 -0.79 -5.91
C ASP A 75 -6.98 -0.18 -4.50
N GLY A 76 -7.63 -0.76 -3.49
CA GLY A 76 -7.46 -0.42 -2.09
C GLY A 76 -6.17 -0.97 -1.48
N ILE A 77 -5.91 -0.58 -0.23
CA ILE A 77 -4.85 -1.16 0.59
C ILE A 77 -5.44 -1.94 1.75
N PHE A 78 -4.65 -2.88 2.26
CA PHE A 78 -4.85 -3.45 3.59
C PHE A 78 -3.71 -3.04 4.51
N VAL A 79 -4.03 -2.82 5.78
CA VAL A 79 -3.06 -2.58 6.85
C VAL A 79 -3.20 -3.69 7.88
N ALA A 80 -2.10 -4.37 8.17
CA ALA A 80 -2.06 -5.48 9.11
C ALA A 80 -1.36 -5.08 10.42
N TRP A 81 -1.92 -5.55 11.53
CA TRP A 81 -1.56 -5.12 12.87
C TRP A 81 -1.12 -6.30 13.73
N ILE A 82 -0.14 -6.07 14.60
CA ILE A 82 0.21 -6.94 15.72
C ILE A 82 -0.11 -6.18 17.00
N GLY A 83 -1.07 -6.68 17.77
CA GLY A 83 -1.64 -5.93 18.90
C GLY A 83 -2.24 -4.59 18.43
N SER A 84 -1.73 -3.49 18.96
CA SER A 84 -2.14 -2.12 18.60
C SER A 84 -1.22 -1.43 17.61
N ASN A 85 -0.21 -2.13 17.06
CA ASN A 85 0.79 -1.52 16.17
C ASN A 85 0.57 -1.98 14.72
N PRO A 86 0.47 -1.07 13.74
CA PRO A 86 0.46 -1.42 12.34
C PRO A 86 1.89 -1.79 11.93
N VAL A 87 2.06 -2.96 11.33
CA VAL A 87 3.38 -3.52 11.03
C VAL A 87 3.59 -3.83 9.56
N HIS A 88 2.51 -3.82 8.77
CA HIS A 88 2.58 -4.24 7.38
C HIS A 88 1.44 -3.64 6.56
N VAL A 89 1.71 -3.39 5.28
CA VAL A 89 0.75 -2.84 4.32
C VAL A 89 0.88 -3.57 2.98
N GLY A 90 -0.19 -3.61 2.21
CA GLY A 90 -0.16 -4.09 0.84
C GLY A 90 -1.41 -3.67 0.08
N LEU A 91 -1.47 -4.07 -1.19
CA LEU A 91 -2.54 -3.74 -2.12
C LEU A 91 -3.57 -4.86 -2.19
N ILE A 92 -4.79 -4.48 -2.57
CA ILE A 92 -5.80 -5.40 -3.05
C ILE A 92 -5.84 -5.31 -4.58
N VAL A 93 -5.42 -6.38 -5.24
CA VAL A 93 -5.41 -6.47 -6.71
C VAL A 93 -6.06 -7.78 -7.09
N ASP A 94 -7.09 -7.73 -7.93
CA ASP A 94 -7.91 -8.87 -8.35
C ASP A 94 -8.43 -9.70 -7.16
N GLY A 95 -8.88 -9.01 -6.11
CA GLY A 95 -9.38 -9.62 -4.88
C GLY A 95 -8.32 -10.33 -4.03
N ARG A 96 -7.02 -10.16 -4.33
CA ARG A 96 -5.90 -10.77 -3.59
C ARG A 96 -5.01 -9.73 -2.94
N ALA A 97 -4.29 -10.16 -1.89
CA ALA A 97 -3.34 -9.33 -1.18
C ALA A 97 -1.98 -9.37 -1.89
N LEU A 98 -1.66 -8.33 -2.65
CA LEU A 98 -0.33 -8.13 -3.24
C LEU A 98 0.54 -7.36 -2.24
N HIS A 99 1.66 -7.93 -1.83
CA HIS A 99 2.51 -7.31 -0.81
C HIS A 99 3.96 -7.76 -0.90
N SER A 100 4.87 -6.89 -0.47
CA SER A 100 6.30 -7.22 -0.30
C SER A 100 6.55 -7.78 1.10
N ARG A 101 7.02 -9.02 1.19
CA ARG A 101 7.05 -9.79 2.44
C ARG A 101 8.30 -9.53 3.29
N GLY A 102 8.48 -8.32 3.83
CA GLY A 102 9.47 -8.01 4.87
C GLY A 102 10.91 -8.49 4.61
N GLU A 103 11.76 -8.45 5.65
CA GLU A 103 13.18 -8.80 5.53
C GLU A 103 13.39 -10.23 5.00
N ASN A 104 14.27 -10.37 4.01
CA ASN A 104 14.55 -11.61 3.25
C ASN A 104 13.36 -12.18 2.43
N GLY A 105 12.32 -11.39 2.21
CA GLY A 105 11.18 -11.77 1.37
C GLY A 105 11.23 -11.21 -0.05
N HIS A 106 10.08 -11.30 -0.71
CA HIS A 106 9.83 -10.79 -2.05
C HIS A 106 8.35 -10.39 -2.18
N VAL A 107 8.03 -9.70 -3.26
CA VAL A 107 6.66 -9.36 -3.63
C VAL A 107 5.89 -10.60 -4.07
N ARG A 108 4.73 -10.84 -3.46
CA ARG A 108 3.86 -11.99 -3.77
C ARG A 108 2.38 -11.65 -3.59
N SER A 109 1.53 -12.50 -4.17
CA SER A 109 0.07 -12.38 -4.08
C SER A 109 -0.53 -13.53 -3.29
N ASP A 110 -1.08 -13.23 -2.12
CA ASP A 110 -1.71 -14.21 -1.23
C ASP A 110 -3.23 -14.00 -1.13
N ALA A 111 -3.95 -15.04 -0.73
CA ALA A 111 -5.37 -14.89 -0.40
C ALA A 111 -5.51 -13.96 0.82
N ILE A 112 -6.44 -13.00 0.78
CA ILE A 112 -6.61 -12.05 1.89
C ILE A 112 -6.90 -12.75 3.23
N ARG A 113 -7.59 -13.89 3.18
CA ARG A 113 -7.84 -14.75 4.35
C ARG A 113 -6.56 -15.29 4.99
N THR A 114 -5.50 -15.50 4.22
CA THR A 114 -4.19 -15.90 4.76
C THR A 114 -3.61 -14.77 5.59
N ILE A 115 -3.64 -13.54 5.07
CA ILE A 115 -3.19 -12.35 5.80
C ILE A 115 -3.98 -12.19 7.11
N GLN A 116 -5.32 -12.28 7.04
CA GLN A 116 -6.19 -12.17 8.23
C GLN A 116 -5.90 -13.22 9.31
N LYS A 117 -5.33 -14.38 8.98
CA LYS A 117 -4.94 -15.41 9.96
C LYS A 117 -3.58 -15.16 10.61
N LEU A 118 -2.70 -14.42 9.95
CA LEU A 118 -1.32 -14.20 10.41
C LEU A 118 -1.20 -13.00 11.37
N PHE A 119 -2.15 -12.07 11.32
CA PHE A 119 -2.10 -10.82 12.05
C PHE A 119 -3.26 -10.71 13.05
N THR A 120 -3.10 -9.89 14.09
CA THR A 120 -4.14 -9.67 15.10
C THR A 120 -5.38 -9.00 14.51
N LYS A 121 -5.16 -8.06 13.58
CA LYS A 121 -6.22 -7.33 12.88
C LYS A 121 -5.73 -6.98 11.47
N VAL A 122 -6.65 -6.98 10.52
CA VAL A 122 -6.44 -6.42 9.18
C VAL A 122 -7.55 -5.40 8.93
N GLU A 123 -7.17 -4.22 8.48
CA GLU A 123 -8.09 -3.15 8.10
C GLU A 123 -7.93 -2.82 6.63
N PHE A 124 -8.99 -2.28 6.03
CA PHE A 124 -9.04 -1.96 4.61
C PHE A 124 -9.25 -0.47 4.42
N TYR A 125 -8.58 0.09 3.41
CA TYR A 125 -8.63 1.51 3.10
C TYR A 125 -8.72 1.72 1.60
N GLN A 126 -9.47 2.75 1.21
CA GLN A 126 -9.48 3.28 -0.14
C GLN A 126 -8.83 4.67 -0.15
N TYR A 127 -8.12 4.96 -1.22
CA TYR A 127 -7.62 6.30 -1.45
C TYR A 127 -8.77 7.25 -1.76
N ALA A 128 -8.99 8.23 -0.89
CA ALA A 128 -10.01 9.27 -1.03
C ALA A 128 -9.48 10.52 -1.75
N GLY A 129 -8.14 10.65 -1.87
CA GLY A 129 -7.45 11.85 -2.35
C GLY A 129 -7.64 13.05 -1.41
N ASN A 130 -6.89 14.13 -1.62
CA ASN A 130 -7.25 15.41 -1.02
C ASN A 130 -8.48 15.94 -1.75
N ARG A 131 -9.68 15.55 -1.32
CA ARG A 131 -10.89 16.29 -1.65
C ARG A 131 -10.89 17.58 -0.83
N ASN A 132 -9.93 18.47 -1.11
CA ASN A 132 -10.14 19.87 -0.82
C ASN A 132 -11.22 20.32 -1.80
N SER A 133 -12.41 20.61 -1.30
CA SER A 133 -13.62 20.94 -2.05
C SER A 133 -13.54 22.29 -2.83
N ALA A 134 -12.33 22.75 -3.17
CA ALA A 134 -12.08 24.03 -3.81
C ALA A 134 -12.01 23.99 -5.35
N SER A 135 -11.91 22.82 -6.00
CA SER A 135 -11.74 22.74 -7.47
C SER A 135 -12.94 22.14 -8.23
N ALA A 136 -14.12 22.03 -7.61
CA ALA A 136 -15.35 21.63 -8.31
C ALA A 136 -16.08 22.80 -9.02
N ARG A 137 -15.43 23.94 -9.26
CA ARG A 137 -15.99 25.05 -10.06
C ARG A 137 -14.95 25.70 -10.97
N ALA A 138 -14.86 25.16 -12.18
CA ALA A 138 -14.68 25.88 -13.45
C ALA A 138 -15.00 24.83 -14.52
N ALA A 139 -16.26 24.70 -14.94
CA ALA A 139 -16.89 25.47 -16.03
C ALA A 139 -16.12 25.28 -17.35
#